data_AF-A0A2E2V084-F1
#
_entry.id   AF-A0A2E2V084-F1
#
_cell.length_a   1.000
_cell.length_b   1.000
_cell.length_c   1.000
_cell.angle_alpha   90.00
_cell.angle_beta   90.00
_cell.angle_gamma   90.00
#
_symmetry.space_group_name_H-M   'P 1'
#
loop_
_entity.id
_entity.type
_entity.pdbx_description
1 polymer ?
#
loop_
_entity_poly.entity_id
_entity_poly.type
_entity_poly.pdbx_seq_one_letter_code
_entity_poly.pdbx_strand_id
1 'polypeptide(L)'
;MKNLSLFLTAFTLLLTEVEAGCGGCGPSKTHKAENKGLLESVPRNNYVEGNVLISCGMCNFMNGDNDCALAIKVGTEVFSVKGVGIDDHGDSHARDGYCNVIKKVYVEGRIRGKSFTANKMEFPSI
;
A
#
# COMPACT_ATOMS: atom_id res chain seq x y z
N MET A 1 58.94 19.49 10.50
CA MET A 1 58.74 18.29 9.65
C MET A 1 57.91 17.19 10.33
N LYS A 2 57.06 17.47 11.34
CA LYS A 2 56.19 16.46 11.98
C LYS A 2 54.70 16.61 11.62
N ASN A 3 54.37 17.75 11.04
CA ASN A 3 53.06 18.19 10.60
C ASN A 3 52.73 17.74 9.16
N LEU A 4 53.73 17.38 8.35
CA LEU A 4 53.52 16.85 6.99
C LEU A 4 53.08 15.38 7.00
N SER A 5 53.51 14.61 8.01
CA SER A 5 53.13 13.20 8.16
C SER A 5 51.68 13.02 8.64
N LEU A 6 51.09 14.04 9.28
CA LEU A 6 49.72 13.97 9.80
C LEU A 6 48.67 14.20 8.70
N PHE A 7 49.03 14.94 7.64
CA PHE A 7 48.15 15.15 6.49
C PHE A 7 48.14 13.94 5.54
N LEU A 8 49.21 13.13 5.52
CA LEU A 8 49.31 11.98 4.62
C LEU A 8 48.43 10.80 5.04
N THR A 9 48.16 10.64 6.35
CA THR A 9 47.30 9.56 6.87
C THR A 9 45.81 9.91 6.83
N ALA A 10 45.45 11.18 6.69
CA ALA A 10 44.06 11.62 6.55
C ALA A 10 43.51 11.46 5.12
N PHE A 11 44.39 11.34 4.11
CA PHE A 11 43.99 11.28 2.71
C PHE A 11 43.63 9.86 2.21
N THR A 12 44.05 8.82 2.93
CA THR A 12 43.83 7.41 2.51
C THR A 12 42.49 6.83 2.94
N LEU A 13 41.69 7.54 3.75
CA LEU A 13 40.37 7.10 4.22
C LEU A 13 39.19 7.54 3.33
N LEU A 14 39.46 8.20 2.20
CA LEU A 14 38.42 8.82 1.35
C LEU A 14 37.98 7.99 0.12
N LEU A 15 38.51 6.78 -0.11
CA LEU A 15 38.25 6.04 -1.36
C LEU A 15 37.61 4.66 -1.19
N THR A 16 37.05 4.32 -0.03
CA THR A 16 36.09 3.20 0.01
C THR A 16 34.73 3.68 -0.49
N GLU A 17 34.66 4.05 -1.77
CA GLU A 17 33.41 4.13 -2.52
C GLU A 17 32.91 2.68 -2.63
N VAL A 18 32.04 2.28 -1.71
CA VAL A 18 31.31 1.01 -1.82
C VAL A 18 30.30 1.21 -2.93
N GLU A 19 30.72 0.91 -4.17
CA GLU A 19 29.87 0.93 -5.34
C GLU A 19 28.85 -0.22 -5.24
N ALA A 20 27.79 0.00 -4.46
CA ALA A 20 26.62 -0.85 -4.45
C ALA A 20 25.83 -0.58 -5.74
N GLY A 21 26.25 -1.19 -6.84
CA GLY A 21 25.52 -1.11 -8.10
C GLY A 21 24.12 -1.71 -7.95
N CYS A 22 23.07 -0.94 -8.26
CA CYS A 22 21.74 -1.50 -8.46
C CYS A 22 21.76 -2.34 -9.75
N GLY A 23 21.49 -3.64 -9.64
CA GLY A 23 21.45 -4.53 -10.80
C GLY A 23 20.56 -3.95 -11.91
N GLY A 24 21.11 -3.83 -13.11
CA GLY A 24 20.47 -3.13 -14.22
C GLY A 24 19.09 -3.71 -14.55
N CYS A 25 18.04 -2.90 -14.43
CA CYS A 25 16.73 -3.23 -14.97
C CYS A 25 16.80 -3.14 -16.51
N GLY A 26 16.76 -4.29 -17.19
CA GLY A 26 16.60 -4.32 -18.64
C GLY A 26 15.25 -3.74 -19.07
N PRO A 27 15.11 -3.18 -20.28
CA PRO A 27 13.83 -2.69 -20.78
C PRO A 27 12.88 -3.86 -20.92
N SER A 28 12.01 -3.97 -19.92
CA SER A 28 10.96 -4.95 -19.84
C SER A 28 9.99 -4.67 -21.00
N LYS A 29 9.73 -5.70 -21.82
CA LYS A 29 8.80 -5.62 -22.96
C LYS A 29 7.48 -5.04 -22.47
N THR A 30 6.80 -4.22 -23.27
CA THR A 30 5.49 -3.62 -22.95
C THR A 30 4.57 -4.66 -22.30
N HIS A 31 4.56 -4.69 -20.96
CA HIS A 31 3.65 -5.54 -20.22
C HIS A 31 2.31 -4.88 -20.44
N LYS A 32 1.45 -5.55 -21.22
CA LYS A 32 0.02 -5.34 -21.13
C LYS A 32 -0.30 -5.32 -19.64
N ALA A 33 -0.74 -4.18 -19.11
CA ALA A 33 -0.94 -3.98 -17.68
C ALA A 33 -1.87 -5.09 -17.16
N GLU A 34 -1.28 -6.12 -16.57
CA GLU A 34 -2.03 -7.16 -15.89
C GLU A 34 -2.40 -6.55 -14.54
N ASN A 35 -3.69 -6.50 -14.20
CA ASN A 35 -4.22 -6.04 -12.92
C ASN A 35 -3.83 -6.99 -11.76
N LYS A 36 -2.56 -7.39 -11.64
CA LYS A 36 -2.03 -8.21 -10.55
C LYS A 36 -1.49 -7.36 -9.39
N GLY A 37 -1.03 -6.14 -9.69
CA GLY A 37 -0.49 -5.21 -8.71
C GLY A 37 -1.56 -4.58 -7.81
N LEU A 38 -1.10 -3.96 -6.72
CA LEU A 38 -1.92 -3.08 -5.90
C LEU A 38 -2.02 -1.71 -6.57
N LEU A 39 -3.17 -1.06 -6.47
CA LEU A 39 -3.37 0.29 -6.95
C LEU A 39 -2.68 1.28 -5.99
N GLU A 40 -1.70 2.02 -6.51
CA GLU A 40 -0.84 2.90 -5.71
C GLU A 40 -1.35 4.34 -5.60
N SER A 41 -2.39 4.73 -6.37
CA SER A 41 -3.00 6.06 -6.31
C SER A 41 -4.44 6.06 -6.83
N VAL A 42 -5.22 7.03 -6.37
CA VAL A 42 -6.60 7.21 -6.83
C VAL A 42 -6.64 7.81 -8.25
N PRO A 43 -7.36 7.21 -9.21
CA PRO A 43 -7.50 7.78 -10.55
C PRO A 43 -8.21 9.14 -10.54
N ARG A 44 -7.80 10.05 -11.45
CA ARG A 44 -8.34 11.43 -11.55
C ARG A 44 -9.86 11.52 -11.70
N ASN A 45 -10.49 10.49 -12.27
CA ASN A 45 -11.94 10.42 -12.44
C ASN A 45 -12.67 9.91 -11.19
N ASN A 46 -11.95 9.64 -10.10
CA ASN A 46 -12.41 9.05 -8.84
C ASN A 46 -13.10 7.69 -9.00
N TYR A 47 -12.86 6.98 -10.11
CA TYR A 47 -13.32 5.62 -10.31
C TYR A 47 -12.14 4.67 -10.09
N VAL A 48 -12.24 3.82 -9.08
CA VAL A 48 -11.22 2.85 -8.70
C VAL A 48 -11.58 1.53 -9.34
N GLU A 49 -10.66 0.96 -10.09
CA GLU A 49 -10.75 -0.36 -10.71
C GLU A 49 -9.38 -1.04 -10.54
N GLY A 50 -9.32 -2.10 -9.74
CA GLY A 50 -8.06 -2.81 -9.47
C GLY A 50 -7.97 -3.40 -8.07
N ASN A 51 -6.80 -4.00 -7.75
CA ASN A 51 -6.59 -4.53 -6.41
C ASN A 51 -6.24 -3.43 -5.42
N VAL A 52 -6.86 -3.48 -4.26
CA VAL A 52 -6.62 -2.58 -3.14
C VAL A 52 -6.40 -3.40 -1.87
N LEU A 53 -5.90 -2.76 -0.83
CA LEU A 53 -5.91 -3.34 0.51
C LEU A 53 -7.24 -3.04 1.17
N ILE A 54 -7.80 -4.00 1.90
CA ILE A 54 -9.07 -3.86 2.61
C ILE A 54 -8.95 -4.42 4.03
N SER A 55 -9.45 -3.68 5.01
CA SER A 55 -9.38 -4.01 6.44
C SER A 55 -10.31 -3.11 7.26
N CYS A 56 -10.32 -3.26 8.59
CA CYS A 56 -10.91 -2.28 9.49
C CYS A 56 -10.16 -0.94 9.40
N GLY A 57 -10.89 0.14 9.14
CA GLY A 57 -10.33 1.49 8.99
C GLY A 57 -9.64 2.00 10.26
N MET A 58 -10.26 1.79 11.41
CA MET A 58 -9.71 2.20 12.70
C MET A 58 -8.51 1.33 13.10
N CYS A 59 -8.68 0.01 13.12
CA CYS A 59 -7.69 -0.91 13.70
C CYS A 59 -6.40 -1.02 12.86
N ASN A 60 -6.52 -1.12 11.54
CA ASN A 60 -5.38 -1.42 10.66
C ASN A 60 -4.92 -0.24 9.81
N PHE A 61 -5.80 0.71 9.52
CA PHE A 61 -5.47 1.87 8.68
C PHE A 61 -5.40 3.20 9.43
N MET A 62 -5.76 3.23 10.72
CA MET A 62 -5.68 4.40 11.59
C MET A 62 -6.32 5.65 10.95
N ASN A 63 -7.46 5.47 10.28
CA ASN A 63 -8.10 6.54 9.50
C ASN A 63 -8.76 7.65 10.35
N GLY A 64 -8.77 7.48 11.68
CA GLY A 64 -9.34 8.42 12.65
C GLY A 64 -10.84 8.24 12.88
N ASP A 65 -11.47 7.24 12.27
CA ASP A 65 -12.84 6.86 12.59
C ASP A 65 -12.86 6.10 13.94
N ASN A 66 -13.96 6.22 14.69
CA ASN A 66 -14.15 5.55 15.98
C ASN A 66 -15.12 4.36 15.87
N ASP A 67 -15.11 3.68 14.73
CA ASP A 67 -16.04 2.60 14.40
C ASP A 67 -15.30 1.44 13.71
N CYS A 68 -15.83 0.23 13.87
CA CYS A 68 -15.37 -0.99 13.18
C CYS A 68 -15.91 -1.01 11.75
N ALA A 69 -15.58 0.01 10.97
CA ALA A 69 -15.99 0.13 9.58
C ALA A 69 -14.95 -0.50 8.64
N LEU A 70 -15.44 -1.18 7.60
CA LEU A 70 -14.60 -1.65 6.50
C LEU A 70 -14.06 -0.44 5.72
N ALA A 71 -12.78 -0.45 5.40
CA ALA A 71 -12.13 0.60 4.62
C ALA A 71 -11.22 -0.03 3.56
N ILE A 72 -11.05 0.65 2.43
CA ILE A 72 -10.02 0.34 1.44
C ILE A 72 -8.86 1.32 1.57
N LYS A 73 -7.65 0.85 1.27
CA LYS A 73 -6.46 1.69 1.16
C LYS A 73 -5.92 1.62 -0.27
N VAL A 74 -5.81 2.79 -0.90
CA VAL A 74 -5.28 3.00 -2.25
C VAL A 74 -4.04 3.87 -2.12
N GLY A 75 -2.86 3.28 -2.35
CA GLY A 75 -1.59 3.93 -2.02
C GLY A 75 -1.52 4.33 -0.55
N THR A 76 -1.44 5.64 -0.30
CA THR A 76 -1.42 6.24 1.05
C THR A 76 -2.78 6.69 1.55
N GLU A 77 -3.81 6.68 0.69
CA GLU A 77 -5.14 7.20 0.99
C GLU A 77 -6.07 6.08 1.49
N VAL A 78 -6.93 6.39 2.46
CA VAL A 78 -7.85 5.44 3.08
C VAL A 78 -9.28 5.94 2.92
N PHE A 79 -10.18 5.06 2.49
CA PHE A 79 -11.58 5.36 2.21
C PHE A 79 -12.51 4.38 2.90
N SER A 80 -13.43 4.88 3.72
CA SER A 80 -14.43 4.05 4.39
C SER A 80 -15.43 3.52 3.36
N VAL A 81 -15.63 2.20 3.35
CA VAL A 81 -16.58 1.53 2.45
C VAL A 81 -18.00 1.82 2.92
N LYS A 82 -18.90 2.13 1.97
CA LYS A 82 -20.31 2.39 2.26
C LYS A 82 -21.19 1.23 1.82
N GLY A 83 -22.29 1.03 2.56
CA GLY A 83 -23.35 0.07 2.23
C GLY A 83 -23.09 -1.37 2.65
N VAL A 84 -21.97 -1.65 3.34
CA VAL A 84 -21.63 -2.96 3.90
C VAL A 84 -21.06 -2.81 5.31
N GLY A 85 -21.47 -3.69 6.21
CA GLY A 85 -20.89 -3.84 7.54
C GLY A 85 -19.64 -4.73 7.50
N ILE A 86 -18.73 -4.53 8.46
CA ILE A 86 -17.52 -5.36 8.53
C ILE A 86 -17.83 -6.84 8.80
N ASP A 87 -18.86 -7.11 9.61
CA ASP A 87 -19.27 -8.46 9.99
C ASP A 87 -20.12 -9.17 8.92
N ASP A 88 -20.54 -8.45 7.87
CA ASP A 88 -21.21 -9.05 6.70
C ASP A 88 -20.27 -10.00 5.93
N HIS A 89 -18.97 -9.96 6.26
CA HIS A 89 -17.91 -10.75 5.65
C HIS A 89 -17.28 -11.75 6.64
N GLY A 90 -17.98 -12.09 7.74
CA GLY A 90 -17.53 -12.99 8.80
C GLY A 90 -17.16 -12.25 10.08
N ASP A 91 -16.83 -12.97 11.16
CA ASP A 91 -16.46 -12.36 12.45
C ASP A 91 -15.22 -11.47 12.30
N SER A 92 -15.41 -10.16 12.44
CA SER A 92 -14.34 -9.17 12.30
C SER A 92 -13.20 -9.36 13.31
N HIS A 93 -13.46 -9.97 14.47
CA HIS A 93 -12.48 -10.24 15.52
C HIS A 93 -11.87 -11.65 15.46
N ALA A 94 -12.27 -12.49 14.50
CA ALA A 94 -11.61 -13.75 14.25
C ALA A 94 -10.13 -13.55 13.88
N ARG A 95 -9.31 -14.59 13.99
CA ARG A 95 -7.86 -14.50 13.69
C ARG A 95 -7.55 -13.98 12.28
N ASP A 96 -8.42 -14.28 11.34
CA ASP A 96 -8.40 -13.84 9.94
C ASP A 96 -9.50 -12.81 9.62
N GLY A 97 -10.15 -12.28 10.66
CA GLY A 97 -11.14 -11.21 10.59
C GLY A 97 -10.52 -9.85 10.30
N TYR A 98 -11.30 -8.94 9.74
CA TYR A 98 -10.80 -7.65 9.24
C TYR A 98 -10.29 -6.68 10.32
N CYS A 99 -10.60 -6.89 11.60
CA CYS A 99 -9.95 -6.12 12.69
C CYS A 99 -8.51 -6.58 12.93
N ASN A 100 -8.15 -7.81 12.54
CA ASN A 100 -6.85 -8.40 12.84
C ASN A 100 -5.94 -8.53 11.61
N VAL A 101 -6.49 -8.55 10.39
CA VAL A 101 -5.71 -8.72 9.16
C VAL A 101 -6.06 -7.70 8.07
N ILE A 102 -5.07 -7.41 7.23
CA ILE A 102 -5.23 -6.65 5.99
C ILE A 102 -5.27 -7.66 4.84
N LYS A 103 -6.34 -7.63 4.04
CA LYS A 103 -6.50 -8.50 2.87
C LYS A 103 -6.32 -7.70 1.58
N LYS A 104 -5.97 -8.39 0.49
CA LYS A 104 -6.02 -7.84 -0.86
C LYS A 104 -7.36 -8.20 -1.48
N VAL A 105 -8.02 -7.24 -2.13
CA VAL A 105 -9.30 -7.47 -2.81
C VAL A 105 -9.34 -6.68 -4.11
N TYR A 106 -9.93 -7.25 -5.15
CA TYR A 106 -10.22 -6.49 -6.37
C TYR A 106 -11.53 -5.72 -6.17
N VAL A 107 -11.54 -4.43 -6.51
CA VAL A 107 -12.72 -3.57 -6.42
C VAL A 107 -12.96 -2.80 -7.71
N GLU A 108 -14.23 -2.52 -7.96
CA GLU A 108 -14.69 -1.48 -8.88
C GLU A 108 -15.64 -0.57 -8.11
N GLY A 109 -15.46 0.75 -8.20
CA GLY A 109 -16.34 1.69 -7.51
C GLY A 109 -15.91 3.13 -7.58
N ARG A 110 -16.61 4.00 -6.85
CA ARG A 110 -16.41 5.45 -6.91
C ARG A 110 -16.05 6.02 -5.55
N ILE A 111 -15.03 6.87 -5.53
CA ILE A 111 -14.64 7.66 -4.37
C ILE A 111 -15.39 9.00 -4.38
N ARG A 112 -15.91 9.39 -3.22
CA ARG A 112 -16.47 10.72 -2.96
C ARG A 112 -16.00 11.19 -1.58
N GLY A 113 -15.08 12.15 -1.54
CA GLY A 113 -14.43 12.56 -0.30
C GLY A 113 -13.66 11.39 0.32
N LYS A 114 -13.91 11.09 1.60
CA LYS A 114 -13.28 9.97 2.33
C LYS A 114 -14.04 8.64 2.23
N SER A 115 -15.01 8.53 1.32
CA SER A 115 -15.88 7.36 1.21
C SER A 115 -15.74 6.67 -0.15
N PHE A 116 -15.75 5.34 -0.13
CA PHE A 116 -15.78 4.48 -1.30
C PHE A 116 -17.15 3.78 -1.40
N THR A 117 -17.80 3.88 -2.55
CA THR A 117 -19.02 3.13 -2.85
C THR A 117 -18.71 2.09 -3.92
N ALA A 118 -18.97 0.83 -3.58
CA ALA A 118 -18.63 -0.30 -4.42
C ALA A 118 -19.68 -0.56 -5.49
N ASN A 119 -19.23 -0.80 -6.71
CA ASN A 119 -20.00 -1.45 -7.77
C ASN A 119 -19.70 -2.96 -7.80
N LYS A 120 -18.46 -3.34 -7.48
CA LYS A 120 -18.00 -4.73 -7.44
C LYS A 120 -16.92 -4.89 -6.37
N MET A 121 -16.96 -6.01 -5.65
CA MET A 121 -15.86 -6.46 -4.79
C MET A 121 -15.71 -7.98 -4.95
N GLU A 122 -14.49 -8.44 -5.18
CA GLU A 122 -14.18 -9.87 -5.28
C GLU A 122 -13.46 -10.33 -4.02
N PHE A 123 -14.24 -10.65 -2.98
CA PHE A 123 -13.70 -11.18 -1.74
C PHE A 123 -13.07 -12.55 -1.96
N PRO A 124 -11.83 -12.79 -1.46
CA PRO A 124 -11.28 -14.14 -1.48
C PRO A 124 -12.20 -15.05 -0.67
N SER A 125 -12.56 -16.20 -1.26
CA SER A 125 -13.33 -17.23 -0.56
C SER A 125 -12.60 -17.63 0.73
N ILE A 126 -13.34 -17.64 1.83
CA ILE A 126 -12.85 -18.13 3.13
C ILE A 126 -12.73 -19.65 3.09
#